data_AF-A0A2S8BQN7-F1
#
_entry.id   AF-A0A2S8BQN7-F1
#
_cell.length_a   1.000
_cell.length_b   1.000
_cell.length_c   1.000
_cell.angle_alpha   90.00
_cell.angle_beta   90.00
_cell.angle_gamma   90.00
#
_symmetry.space_group_name_H-M   'P 1'
#
loop_
_entity.id
_entity.type
_entity.pdbx_description
1 polymer ?
#
loop_
_entity_poly.entity_id
_entity_poly.type
_entity_poly.pdbx_seq_one_letter_code
_entity_poly.pdbx_strand_id
1 'polypeptide(L)'
;MLAAGAASMGGGTGPTATQNMQMVTVRPAANAVVHDEELAKGVAFAQERAEREARLQRPLYVQPTRGIFTSAFGYRWGALHGGIDVANSIGTPILAVSDGVVIEAGPSAGYGMLVKLRHFDGTVTLYGHVNTTTVASASG
;
A
#
# COMPACT_ATOMS: atom_id res chain seq x y z
N MET A 1 12.59 -26.86 -51.77
CA MET A 1 13.06 -25.64 -52.46
C MET A 1 14.16 -25.05 -51.57
N LEU A 2 15.45 -25.34 -51.72
CA LEU A 2 16.38 -25.00 -52.82
C LEU A 2 16.33 -23.52 -53.22
N ALA A 3 17.24 -22.73 -52.67
CA ALA A 3 17.97 -21.70 -53.39
C ALA A 3 19.25 -21.34 -52.60
N ALA A 4 20.38 -21.81 -53.13
CA ALA A 4 21.71 -21.33 -52.79
C ALA A 4 21.97 -20.00 -53.53
N GLY A 5 22.67 -19.08 -52.88
CA GLY A 5 23.21 -17.87 -53.52
C GLY A 5 24.72 -17.84 -53.30
N ALA A 6 25.47 -18.21 -54.34
CA ALA A 6 26.91 -17.97 -54.43
C ALA A 6 27.15 -16.69 -55.25
N ALA A 7 28.09 -15.86 -54.81
CA ALA A 7 28.73 -14.85 -55.64
C ALA A 7 30.20 -14.70 -55.20
N SER A 8 31.04 -14.43 -56.20
CA SER A 8 32.44 -14.82 -56.33
C SER A 8 33.48 -13.77 -55.95
N MET A 9 34.62 -14.27 -55.48
CA MET A 9 36.02 -13.90 -55.79
C MET A 9 36.42 -12.42 -55.95
N GLY A 10 37.35 -11.97 -55.09
CA GLY A 10 38.30 -10.89 -55.37
C GLY A 10 39.61 -11.18 -54.64
N GLY A 11 40.64 -11.60 -55.38
CA GLY A 11 41.92 -12.05 -54.85
C GLY A 11 42.84 -10.92 -54.36
N GLY A 12 43.77 -11.31 -53.49
CA GLY A 12 44.88 -10.46 -53.05
C GLY A 12 45.79 -11.21 -52.09
N THR A 13 46.78 -11.93 -52.63
CA THR A 13 47.92 -12.47 -51.88
C THR A 13 48.99 -11.38 -51.73
N GLY A 14 49.41 -11.14 -50.49
CA GLY A 14 50.60 -10.34 -50.16
C GLY A 14 51.01 -10.62 -48.70
N PRO A 15 52.27 -11.00 -48.42
CA PRO A 15 52.69 -11.43 -47.09
C PRO A 15 53.15 -10.21 -46.26
N THR A 16 52.58 -10.02 -45.07
CA THR A 16 53.21 -9.12 -44.09
C THR A 16 52.88 -9.55 -42.67
N ALA A 17 53.93 -9.85 -41.91
CA ALA A 17 53.86 -10.24 -40.51
C ALA A 17 53.15 -9.18 -39.67
N THR A 18 52.16 -9.56 -38.84
CA THR A 18 51.71 -8.73 -37.71
C THR A 18 51.20 -9.62 -36.59
N GLN A 19 51.97 -9.58 -35.49
CA GLN A 19 51.61 -9.85 -34.11
C GLN A 19 50.41 -10.78 -33.82
N ASN A 20 50.77 -11.95 -33.30
CA ASN A 20 50.10 -12.71 -32.24
C ASN A 20 49.03 -11.98 -31.39
N MET A 21 47.83 -11.76 -31.93
CA MET A 21 46.61 -11.58 -31.13
C MET A 21 45.89 -12.93 -31.03
N GLN A 22 46.22 -13.68 -29.98
CA GLN A 22 45.45 -14.87 -29.62
C GLN A 22 44.13 -14.39 -29.01
N MET A 23 43.03 -14.53 -29.76
CA MET A 23 41.69 -14.34 -29.21
C MET A 23 41.43 -15.40 -28.14
N VAL A 24 41.51 -14.99 -26.88
CA VAL A 24 40.97 -15.76 -25.76
C VAL A 24 39.46 -15.56 -25.81
N THR A 25 38.74 -16.53 -26.36
CA THR A 25 37.28 -16.61 -26.21
C THR A 25 36.99 -16.81 -24.72
N VAL A 26 36.79 -15.71 -24.00
CA VAL A 26 36.22 -15.73 -22.67
C VAL A 26 34.78 -16.19 -22.85
N ARG A 27 34.48 -17.45 -22.52
CA ARG A 27 33.09 -17.88 -22.34
C ARG A 27 32.48 -16.92 -21.31
N PRO A 28 31.44 -16.15 -21.65
CA PRO A 28 30.77 -15.36 -20.64
C PRO A 28 29.94 -16.35 -19.82
N ALA A 29 30.52 -16.86 -18.74
CA ALA A 29 29.74 -17.51 -17.69
C ALA A 29 29.22 -16.42 -16.74
N ALA A 30 28.53 -15.41 -17.30
CA ALA A 30 27.57 -14.67 -16.50
C ALA A 30 26.40 -15.65 -16.34
N ASN A 31 26.35 -16.33 -15.20
CA ASN A 31 25.23 -17.21 -14.87
C ASN A 31 23.97 -16.34 -14.86
N ALA A 32 23.16 -16.39 -15.93
CA ALA A 32 21.92 -15.62 -16.05
C ALA A 32 21.02 -15.79 -14.81
N VAL A 33 21.04 -16.99 -14.21
CA VAL A 33 20.36 -17.31 -12.94
C VAL A 33 20.82 -16.41 -11.79
N VAL A 34 22.12 -16.13 -11.67
CA VAL A 34 22.66 -15.24 -10.62
C VAL A 34 22.22 -13.80 -10.87
N HIS A 35 22.15 -13.38 -12.13
CA HIS A 35 21.66 -12.06 -12.50
C HIS A 35 20.16 -11.88 -12.22
N ASP A 36 19.35 -12.90 -12.53
CA ASP A 36 17.92 -12.91 -12.22
C ASP A 36 17.67 -12.88 -10.71
N GLU A 37 18.47 -13.61 -9.92
CA GLU A 37 18.43 -13.56 -8.46
C GLU A 37 18.83 -12.19 -7.90
N GLU A 38 19.88 -11.57 -8.44
CA GLU A 38 20.32 -10.22 -8.05
C GLU A 38 19.25 -9.18 -8.38
N LEU A 39 18.62 -9.27 -9.55
CA LEU A 39 17.50 -8.41 -9.93
C LEU A 39 16.31 -8.60 -8.98
N ALA A 40 15.94 -9.84 -8.66
CA ALA A 40 14.86 -10.15 -7.73
C ALA A 40 15.13 -9.59 -6.32
N LYS A 41 16.36 -9.72 -5.82
CA LYS A 41 16.79 -9.14 -4.54
C LYS A 41 16.75 -7.61 -4.58
N GLY A 42 17.20 -6.99 -5.67
CA GLY A 42 17.14 -5.55 -5.87
C GLY A 42 15.71 -5.02 -5.88
N VAL A 43 14.79 -5.71 -6.56
CA VAL A 43 13.36 -5.37 -6.60
C VAL A 43 12.73 -5.51 -5.22
N ALA A 44 12.99 -6.60 -4.49
CA ALA A 44 12.46 -6.80 -3.15
C ALA A 44 12.94 -5.71 -2.18
N PHE A 45 14.22 -5.34 -2.23
CA PHE A 45 14.75 -4.24 -1.42
C PHE A 45 14.09 -2.89 -1.76
N ALA A 46 13.90 -2.61 -3.05
CA ALA A 46 13.22 -1.38 -3.49
C ALA A 46 11.76 -1.33 -3.01
N GLN A 47 11.04 -2.47 -3.06
CA GLN A 47 9.68 -2.59 -2.56
C GLN A 47 9.62 -2.39 -1.05
N GLU A 48 10.48 -3.04 -0.27
CA GLU A 48 10.50 -2.88 1.19
C GLU A 48 10.79 -1.44 1.62
N ARG A 49 11.73 -0.77 0.92
CA ARG A 49 12.02 0.64 1.12
C ARG A 49 10.81 1.51 0.81
N ALA A 50 10.15 1.28 -0.33
CA ALA A 50 8.95 2.01 -0.72
C ALA A 50 7.79 1.82 0.28
N GLU A 51 7.57 0.60 0.76
CA GLU A 51 6.54 0.32 1.78
C GLU A 51 6.85 0.97 3.13
N ARG A 52 8.13 0.96 3.53
CA ARG A 52 8.58 1.64 4.75
C ARG A 52 8.35 3.13 4.66
N GLU A 53 8.76 3.75 3.55
CA GLU A 53 8.57 5.17 3.30
C GLU A 53 7.07 5.51 3.22
N ALA A 54 6.26 4.70 2.54
CA ALA A 54 4.81 4.87 2.48
C ALA A 54 4.17 4.81 3.87
N ARG A 55 4.55 3.84 4.70
CA ARG A 55 4.04 3.71 6.08
C ARG A 55 4.42 4.90 6.95
N LEU A 56 5.60 5.49 6.76
CA LEU A 56 6.01 6.71 7.46
C LEU A 56 5.22 7.94 7.00
N GLN A 57 4.74 7.95 5.76
CA GLN A 57 3.96 9.05 5.18
C GLN A 57 2.44 8.88 5.35
N ARG A 58 1.95 7.75 5.88
CA ARG A 58 0.51 7.54 6.07
C ARG A 58 -0.03 8.49 7.15
N PRO A 59 -1.14 9.20 6.90
CA PRO A 59 -1.76 10.03 7.91
C PRO A 59 -2.24 9.16 9.07
N LEU A 60 -1.96 9.62 10.30
CA LEU A 60 -2.38 8.91 11.51
C LEU A 60 -3.91 8.88 11.66
N TYR A 61 -4.57 9.94 11.21
CA TYR A 61 -6.02 10.09 11.28
C TYR A 61 -6.59 10.62 9.98
N VAL A 62 -7.76 10.11 9.60
CA VAL A 62 -8.54 10.56 8.45
C VAL A 62 -9.91 11.06 8.89
N GLN A 63 -10.54 11.85 8.02
CA GLN A 63 -11.93 12.25 8.22
C GLN A 63 -12.84 11.01 8.13
N PRO A 64 -13.69 10.73 9.15
CA PRO A 64 -14.46 9.49 9.20
C PRO A 64 -15.63 9.48 8.22
N THR A 65 -16.23 10.65 7.98
CA THR A 65 -17.32 10.81 7.01
C THR A 65 -17.39 12.24 6.51
N ARG A 66 -17.96 12.43 5.33
CA ARG A 66 -18.32 13.77 4.82
C ARG A 66 -19.72 14.12 5.32
N GLY A 67 -20.03 15.40 5.48
CA GLY A 67 -21.36 15.83 5.90
C GLY A 67 -21.37 17.26 6.41
N ILE A 68 -22.51 17.65 6.98
CA ILE A 68 -22.71 18.98 7.56
C ILE A 68 -22.37 18.92 9.04
N PHE A 69 -21.40 19.72 9.48
CA PHE A 69 -21.13 19.89 10.90
C PHE A 69 -22.30 20.61 11.56
N THR A 70 -22.98 19.95 12.50
CA THR A 70 -24.19 20.49 13.14
C THR A 70 -23.98 20.82 14.61
N SER A 71 -23.04 20.16 15.30
CA SER A 71 -22.76 20.43 16.71
C SER A 71 -21.30 20.19 17.07
N ALA A 72 -20.77 21.08 17.93
CA ALA A 72 -19.44 20.98 18.50
C ALA A 72 -19.43 20.17 19.81
N PHE A 73 -18.23 19.81 20.25
CA PHE A 73 -17.96 19.29 21.58
C PHE A 73 -18.20 20.37 22.65
N GLY A 74 -18.76 19.99 23.79
CA GLY A 74 -18.90 20.89 24.95
C GLY A 74 -20.20 20.73 25.74
N TYR A 75 -20.35 21.50 26.82
CA TYR A 75 -21.55 21.46 27.65
C TYR A 75 -22.73 22.19 27.00
N ARG A 76 -23.89 21.54 26.93
CA ARG A 76 -25.17 22.10 26.47
C ARG A 76 -26.31 21.65 27.37
N TRP A 77 -27.15 22.59 27.81
CA TRP A 77 -28.31 22.34 28.68
C TRP A 77 -28.02 21.46 29.92
N GLY A 78 -26.87 21.68 30.56
CA GLY A 78 -26.46 20.94 31.75
C GLY A 78 -25.85 19.56 31.49
N ALA A 79 -25.73 19.12 30.24
CA ALA A 79 -25.10 17.85 29.87
C ALA A 79 -23.89 18.06 28.95
N LEU A 80 -22.86 17.22 29.09
CA LEU A 80 -21.69 17.24 28.21
C LEU A 80 -22.02 16.56 26.88
N HIS A 81 -21.81 17.26 25.78
CA HIS A 81 -21.70 16.67 24.45
C HIS A 81 -20.26 16.21 24.21
N GLY A 82 -20.02 14.92 24.43
CA GLY A 82 -18.69 14.29 24.38
C GLY A 82 -18.13 14.05 22.97
N GLY A 83 -18.63 14.73 21.94
CA GLY A 83 -18.23 14.53 20.55
C GLY A 83 -18.66 15.67 19.64
N ILE A 84 -18.56 15.42 18.33
CA ILE A 84 -19.07 16.32 17.29
C ILE A 84 -20.19 15.61 16.54
N ASP A 85 -21.18 16.39 16.09
CA ASP A 85 -22.27 15.87 15.27
C ASP A 85 -22.04 16.27 13.81
N VAL A 86 -22.07 15.27 12.92
CA VAL A 86 -21.98 15.45 11.47
C VAL A 86 -23.22 14.83 10.84
N ALA A 87 -24.13 15.69 10.37
CA ALA A 87 -25.37 15.25 9.73
C ALA A 87 -25.11 14.80 8.29
N ASN A 88 -25.72 13.68 7.91
CA ASN A 88 -25.77 13.19 6.55
C ASN A 88 -26.98 12.28 6.31
N SER A 89 -27.20 11.88 5.05
CA SER A 89 -28.25 10.95 4.66
C SER A 89 -27.94 9.53 5.14
N ILE A 90 -29.00 8.76 5.46
CA ILE A 90 -28.89 7.33 5.79
C ILE A 90 -28.16 6.59 4.67
N GLY A 91 -27.24 5.70 5.03
CA GLY A 91 -26.42 4.93 4.09
C GLY A 91 -25.09 5.58 3.71
N THR A 92 -24.83 6.82 4.14
CA THR A 92 -23.50 7.43 4.00
C THR A 92 -22.45 6.56 4.72
N PRO A 93 -21.36 6.17 4.05
CA PRO A 93 -20.29 5.43 4.70
C PRO A 93 -19.66 6.23 5.85
N ILE A 94 -19.43 5.53 6.96
CA ILE A 94 -18.66 6.02 8.11
C ILE A 94 -17.47 5.09 8.23
N LEU A 95 -16.27 5.65 8.07
CA LEU A 95 -15.01 4.93 8.12
C LEU A 95 -14.31 5.18 9.45
N ALA A 96 -13.48 4.23 9.86
CA ALA A 96 -12.61 4.41 11.00
C ALA A 96 -11.62 5.56 10.73
N VAL A 97 -11.46 6.46 11.71
CA VAL A 97 -10.48 7.54 11.60
C VAL A 97 -9.04 7.04 11.56
N SER A 98 -8.76 5.85 12.09
CA SER A 98 -7.44 5.23 12.13
C SER A 98 -7.57 3.73 12.31
N ASP A 99 -6.47 3.00 12.09
CA ASP A 99 -6.39 1.56 12.32
C ASP A 99 -6.64 1.25 13.81
N GLY A 100 -7.37 0.17 14.09
CA GLY A 100 -7.72 -0.19 15.45
C GLY A 100 -8.53 -1.49 15.55
N VAL A 101 -8.86 -1.86 16.78
CA VAL A 101 -9.64 -3.05 17.11
C VAL A 101 -11.03 -2.63 17.58
N VAL A 102 -12.08 -3.23 17.02
CA VAL A 102 -13.46 -3.02 17.46
C VAL A 102 -13.65 -3.68 18.82
N ILE A 103 -13.89 -2.86 19.85
CA ILE A 103 -14.09 -3.34 21.23
C ILE A 103 -15.56 -3.41 21.62
N GLU A 104 -16.45 -2.68 20.92
CA GLU A 104 -17.89 -2.69 21.15
C GLU A 104 -18.60 -2.33 19.84
N ALA A 105 -19.64 -3.06 19.48
CA ALA A 105 -20.51 -2.75 18.35
C ALA A 105 -21.94 -3.24 18.65
N GLY A 106 -22.90 -2.32 18.79
CA GLY A 106 -24.28 -2.69 19.12
C GLY A 106 -25.13 -1.55 19.67
N PRO A 107 -26.40 -1.82 20.02
CA PRO A 107 -27.27 -0.86 20.68
C PRO A 107 -26.71 -0.41 22.04
N SER A 108 -26.68 0.89 22.28
CA SER A 108 -26.16 1.51 23.50
C SER A 108 -27.05 2.69 23.93
N ALA A 109 -27.34 2.78 25.23
CA ALA A 109 -28.19 3.82 25.77
C ALA A 109 -27.58 5.21 25.52
N GLY A 110 -28.39 6.14 25.00
CA GLY A 110 -27.96 7.51 24.66
C GLY A 110 -27.25 7.65 23.31
N TYR A 111 -26.76 6.56 22.71
CA TYR A 111 -26.06 6.59 21.40
C TYR A 111 -26.81 5.87 20.28
N GLY A 112 -27.87 5.11 20.57
CA GLY A 112 -28.52 4.28 19.54
C GLY A 112 -27.58 3.14 19.14
N MET A 113 -27.30 2.96 17.85
CA MET A 113 -26.22 2.05 17.44
C MET A 113 -24.87 2.73 17.67
N LEU A 114 -24.00 2.06 18.42
CA LEU A 114 -22.67 2.53 18.80
C LEU A 114 -21.60 1.56 18.29
N VAL A 115 -20.51 2.11 17.76
CA VAL A 115 -19.27 1.38 17.47
C VAL A 115 -18.11 2.05 18.20
N LYS A 116 -17.31 1.27 18.92
CA LYS A 116 -16.08 1.72 19.59
C LYS A 116 -14.86 1.01 19.03
N LEU A 117 -13.84 1.79 18.67
CA LEU A 117 -12.54 1.29 18.22
C LEU A 117 -11.45 1.72 19.19
N ARG A 118 -10.58 0.77 19.60
CA ARG A 118 -9.35 1.05 20.33
C ARG A 118 -8.17 1.07 19.37
N HIS A 119 -7.39 2.16 19.40
CA HIS A 119 -6.20 2.36 18.59
C HIS A 119 -4.93 1.88 19.32
N PHE A 120 -3.82 1.80 18.58
CA PHE A 120 -2.55 1.27 19.10
C PHE A 120 -1.96 2.09 20.25
N ASP A 121 -2.27 3.38 20.33
CA ASP A 121 -1.84 4.33 21.36
C ASP A 121 -2.74 4.30 22.61
N GLY A 122 -3.78 3.45 22.61
CA GLY A 122 -4.78 3.36 23.68
C GLY A 122 -5.96 4.31 23.53
N THR A 123 -5.94 5.22 22.55
CA THR A 123 -7.07 6.11 22.24
C THR A 123 -8.29 5.28 21.83
N VAL A 124 -9.48 5.70 22.27
CA VAL A 124 -10.75 5.07 21.85
C VAL A 124 -11.60 6.07 21.08
N THR A 125 -12.01 5.70 19.88
CA THR A 125 -12.95 6.48 19.06
C THR A 125 -14.34 5.84 19.09
N LEU A 126 -15.36 6.70 19.10
CA LEU A 126 -16.76 6.32 19.24
C LEU A 126 -17.55 6.85 18.04
N TYR A 127 -18.40 6.01 17.46
CA TYR A 127 -19.31 6.36 16.37
C TYR A 127 -20.74 6.02 16.82
N GLY A 128 -21.48 7.06 17.23
CA GLY A 128 -22.86 6.95 17.70
C GLY A 128 -23.88 7.34 16.63
N HIS A 129 -25.14 7.04 16.89
CA HIS A 129 -26.30 7.38 16.05
C HIS A 129 -26.20 6.84 14.62
N VAL A 130 -25.46 5.73 14.42
CA VAL A 130 -25.35 5.10 13.10
C VAL A 130 -26.61 4.29 12.79
N ASN A 131 -26.98 4.19 11.51
CA ASN A 131 -28.17 3.42 11.11
C ASN A 131 -27.94 1.91 11.19
N THR A 132 -26.78 1.45 10.72
CA THR A 132 -26.37 0.04 10.67
C THR A 132 -24.86 -0.06 10.84
N THR A 133 -24.36 -1.21 11.29
CA THR A 133 -22.93 -1.52 11.37
C THR A 133 -22.57 -2.71 10.48
N THR A 134 -21.40 -2.68 9.87
CA THR A 134 -20.80 -3.81 9.13
C THR A 134 -19.71 -4.53 9.93
N VAL A 135 -19.49 -4.10 11.17
CA VAL A 135 -18.46 -4.64 12.07
C VAL A 135 -19.10 -5.19 13.35
N ALA A 136 -18.41 -6.16 13.96
CA ALA A 136 -18.73 -6.73 15.26
C ALA A 136 -17.53 -6.59 16.19
N SER A 137 -17.77 -6.61 17.50
CA SER A 137 -16.69 -6.68 18.50
C SER A 137 -15.86 -7.94 18.29
N ALA A 138 -14.54 -7.81 18.43
CA ALA A 138 -13.68 -8.98 18.44
C ALA A 138 -14.07 -9.91 19.60
N SER A 139 -14.30 -11.19 19.31
CA SER A 139 -14.43 -12.22 20.35
C SER A 139 -13.11 -12.34 21.09
N GLY A 140 -13.14 -12.18 22.41
CA GLY A 140 -11.97 -12.38 23.29
C GLY A 140 -11.56 -13.84 23.42
#